data_AF-A0A1A9HJH6-F1
#
_entry.id   AF-A0A1A9HJH6-F1
#
_cell.length_a   1.000
_cell.length_b   1.000
_cell.length_c   1.000
_cell.angle_alpha   90.00
_cell.angle_beta   90.00
_cell.angle_gamma   90.00
#
_symmetry.space_group_name_H-M   'P 1'
#
loop_
_entity.id
_entity.type
_entity.pdbx_description
1 polymer ?
#
loop_
_entity_poly.entity_id
_entity_poly.type
_entity_poly.pdbx_seq_one_letter_code
_entity_poly.pdbx_strand_id
1 'polypeptide(L)' 'MHPFDLDYIGQLAAAAVTPKGRQASKASRAASRRITAMRTSDDPHQRVLGAGGIPGLGQPADLAKTGRILKPTNL' A
#
# COMPACT_ATOMS: atom_id res chain seq x y z
N MET A 1 -1.95 9.87 -19.12
CA MET A 1 -2.86 8.76 -19.49
C MET A 1 -3.87 8.60 -18.39
N HIS A 2 -5.15 8.72 -18.73
CA HIS A 2 -6.25 8.60 -17.79
C HIS A 2 -6.56 7.12 -17.56
N PRO A 3 -6.88 6.69 -16.33
CA PRO A 3 -7.17 5.29 -16.02
C PRO A 3 -8.42 4.72 -16.72
N PHE A 4 -9.21 5.57 -17.37
CA PHE A 4 -10.43 5.19 -18.11
C PHE A 4 -10.22 5.19 -19.63
N ASP A 5 -9.01 5.52 -20.11
CA ASP A 5 -8.71 5.47 -21.53
C ASP A 5 -8.67 4.01 -22.00
N LEU A 6 -9.31 3.72 -23.14
CA LEU A 6 -9.31 2.38 -23.73
C LEU A 6 -7.89 1.87 -24.02
N ASP A 7 -6.99 2.77 -24.44
CA ASP A 7 -5.59 2.47 -24.68
C ASP A 7 -4.83 2.09 -23.40
N TYR A 8 -5.17 2.75 -22.26
CA TYR A 8 -4.64 2.39 -20.95
C TYR A 8 -5.05 0.98 -20.55
N ILE A 9 -6.34 0.66 -20.71
CA ILE A 9 -6.88 -0.66 -20.39
C ILE A 9 -6.26 -1.73 -21.29
N GLY A 10 -6.11 -1.46 -22.58
CA GLY A 10 -5.48 -2.38 -23.55
C GLY A 10 -4.02 -2.68 -23.22
N GLN A 11 -3.22 -1.67 -22.89
CA GLN A 11 -1.83 -1.84 -22.46
C GLN A 11 -1.72 -2.62 -21.15
N LEU A 12 -2.62 -2.37 -20.20
CA LEU A 12 -2.64 -3.07 -18.91
C LEU A 12 -3.00 -4.55 -19.09
N ALA A 13 -3.95 -4.85 -19.98
CA ALA A 13 -4.30 -6.22 -20.36
C ALA A 13 -3.14 -6.94 -21.05
N ALA A 14 -2.47 -6.27 -22.00
CA ALA A 14 -1.28 -6.80 -22.67
C ALA A 14 -0.12 -7.06 -21.69
N ALA A 15 0.11 -6.17 -20.73
CA ALA A 15 1.12 -6.36 -19.69
C ALA A 15 0.81 -7.56 -18.80
N ALA A 16 -0.47 -7.77 -18.44
CA ALA A 16 -0.91 -8.84 -17.55
C ALA A 16 -0.71 -10.26 -18.12
N VAL A 17 -0.72 -10.43 -19.45
CA VAL A 17 -0.55 -11.74 -20.10
C VAL A 17 0.91 -12.16 -20.27
N THR A 18 1.86 -11.24 -20.10
CA THR A 18 3.30 -11.56 -20.10
C THR A 18 3.67 -12.47 -18.92
N PRO A 19 4.76 -13.26 -18.98
CA PRO A 19 5.21 -14.06 -17.85
C PRO A 19 5.41 -13.24 -16.57
N LYS A 20 5.99 -12.03 -16.70
CA LYS A 20 6.19 -11.08 -15.61
C LYS A 20 4.86 -10.57 -15.06
N GLY A 21 3.92 -10.19 -15.93
CA GLY A 21 2.57 -9.75 -15.55
C GLY A 21 1.79 -10.85 -14.82
N ARG A 22 1.89 -12.10 -15.28
CA ARG A 22 1.27 -13.25 -14.61
C ARG A 22 1.85 -13.48 -13.21
N GLN A 23 3.17 -13.38 -13.04
CA GLN A 23 3.79 -13.47 -11.72
C GLN A 23 3.34 -12.34 -10.80
N ALA A 24 3.30 -11.10 -11.29
CA ALA A 24 2.82 -9.95 -10.53
C ALA A 24 1.34 -10.10 -10.12
N SER A 25 0.48 -10.57 -11.02
CA SER A 25 -0.93 -10.85 -10.73
C SER A 25 -1.09 -11.97 -9.69
N LYS A 26 -0.29 -13.05 -9.77
CA LYS A 26 -0.28 -14.13 -8.78
C LYS A 26 0.15 -13.62 -7.40
N ALA A 27 1.21 -12.82 -7.35
CA ALA A 27 1.70 -12.21 -6.11
C ALA A 27 0.66 -11.26 -5.50
N SER A 28 0.03 -10.42 -6.33
CA SER A 28 -1.05 -9.52 -5.90
C SER A 28 -2.23 -10.29 -5.29
N ARG A 29 -2.71 -11.34 -5.98
CA ARG A 29 -3.79 -12.20 -5.46
C ARG A 29 -3.42 -12.88 -4.14
N ALA A 30 -2.18 -13.35 -4.01
CA ALA A 30 -1.70 -13.97 -2.77
C ALA A 30 -1.64 -12.96 -1.62
N ALA A 31 -1.17 -11.74 -1.88
CA ALA A 31 -1.15 -10.66 -0.91
C ALA A 31 -2.58 -10.27 -0.47
N SER A 32 -3.53 -10.13 -1.39
CA SER A 32 -4.93 -9.86 -1.07
C SER A 32 -5.54 -10.95 -0.19
N ARG A 33 -5.31 -12.23 -0.51
CA ARG A 33 -5.79 -13.36 0.31
C ARG A 33 -5.23 -13.32 1.73
N ARG A 34 -3.94 -13.00 1.86
CA ARG A 34 -3.27 -12.88 3.17
C ARG A 34 -3.87 -11.74 3.99
N ILE A 35 -4.12 -10.58 3.38
CA ILE A 35 -4.77 -9.44 4.04
C ILE A 35 -6.18 -9.80 4.50
N THR A 36 -6.97 -10.47 3.67
CA THR A 36 -8.33 -10.91 4.04
C THR A 36 -8.29 -11.85 5.24
N ALA A 37 -7.39 -12.84 5.24
CA ALA A 37 -7.23 -13.78 6.35
C ALA A 37 -6.82 -13.07 7.66
N MET A 38 -5.93 -12.07 7.57
CA MET A 38 -5.52 -11.26 8.72
C MET A 38 -6.69 -10.46 9.31
N ARG A 39 -7.56 -9.90 8.47
CA ARG A 39 -8.72 -9.12 8.92
C ARG A 39 -9.76 -9.95 9.68
N THR A 40 -9.85 -11.24 9.37
CA THR A 40 -10.77 -12.18 10.02
C THR A 40 -10.12 -13.01 11.11
N SER A 41 -8.86 -12.72 11.46
CA SER A 41 -8.13 -13.46 12.49
C SER A 41 -8.69 -13.18 13.88
N ASP A 42 -8.69 -14.18 14.76
CA ASP A 42 -9.06 -14.01 16.18
C ASP A 42 -8.01 -13.20 16.95
N ASP A 43 -6.77 -13.16 16.46
CA ASP A 43 -5.71 -12.35 17.02
C ASP A 43 -5.92 -10.86 16.66
N PRO A 44 -6.13 -9.97 17.65
CA PRO A 44 -6.31 -8.54 17.40
C PRO A 44 -5.09 -7.89 16.74
N HIS A 45 -3.87 -8.36 17.00
CA HIS A 45 -2.67 -7.80 16.38
C HIS A 45 -2.65 -8.08 14.87
N GLN A 46 -3.04 -9.29 14.44
CA GLN A 46 -3.13 -9.63 13.02
C GLN A 46 -4.22 -8.81 12.31
N ARG A 47 -5.35 -8.55 12.97
CA ARG A 47 -6.41 -7.70 12.39
C ARG A 47 -5.92 -6.27 12.13
N VAL A 48 -5.18 -5.68 13.07
CA VAL A 48 -4.60 -4.34 12.92
C VAL A 48 -3.62 -4.28 11.74
N LEU A 49 -2.77 -5.30 11.59
CA LEU A 49 -1.85 -5.39 10.46
C LEU A 49 -2.58 -5.57 9.11
N GLY A 50 -3.64 -6.39 9.07
CA GLY A 50 -4.49 -6.56 7.88
C GLY A 50 -5.35 -5.33 7.53
N ALA A 51 -5.60 -4.44 8.49
CA ALA A 51 -6.31 -3.19 8.24
C ALA A 51 -5.45 -2.13 7.52
N GLY A 52 -4.12 -2.30 7.47
CA GLY A 52 -3.20 -1.36 6.83
C GLY A 52 -2.61 -0.30 7.78
N GLY A 53 -2.64 -0.58 9.09
CA GLY A 53 -2.23 0.36 10.14
C GLY A 53 -3.38 1.22 10.63
N ILE A 54 -3.22 1.80 11.82
CA ILE A 54 -4.17 2.76 12.37
C ILE A 54 -3.80 4.13 11.80
N PRO A 55 -4.72 4.85 11.11
CA PRO A 55 -4.44 6.22 10.69
C PRO A 55 -3.95 7.05 11.88
N GLY A 56 -2.74 7.61 11.79
CA GLY A 56 -2.11 8.40 12.86
C GLY A 56 -1.27 7.61 13.88
N LEU A 57 -1.25 6.29 13.84
CA LEU A 57 -0.43 5.44 14.70
C LEU A 57 0.33 4.42 13.83
N GLY A 58 1.61 4.69 13.57
CA GLY A 58 2.51 3.77 12.88
C GLY A 58 3.23 4.31 11.65
N GLN A 59 2.99 5.56 11.22
CA GLN A 59 3.98 6.23 10.37
C GLN A 59 5.17 6.63 11.25
N PRO A 60 6.43 6.24 10.92
CA PRO A 60 7.58 6.92 11.49
C PRO A 60 7.41 8.40 11.17
N ALA A 61 7.55 9.26 12.18
CA ALA A 61 7.54 10.70 11.97
C ALA A 61 8.50 11.01 10.83
N ASP A 62 8.01 11.65 9.78
CA ASP A 62 8.86 12.12 8.69
C ASP A 62 9.88 13.08 9.31
N LEU A 63 11.13 12.61 9.44
CA LEU A 63 12.21 13.35 10.08
C LEU A 63 12.44 14.71 9.41
N ALA A 64 12.13 14.81 8.10
CA ALA A 64 12.20 16.06 7.34
C ALA A 64 11.10 17.05 7.71
N LYS A 65 9.94 16.59 8.20
CA LYS A 65 8.87 17.46 8.73
C LYS A 65 9.12 17.86 10.17
N THR A 66 9.66 16.99 11.02
CA THR A 66 9.99 17.34 12.41
C THR A 66 11.11 18.37 12.52
N GLY A 67 12.06 18.40 11.58
CA GLY A 67 13.11 19.41 11.52
C GLY A 67 12.63 20.84 11.21
N ARG A 68 11.44 21.01 10.61
CA ARG A 68 10.83 22.34 10.36
C ARG A 68 10.14 22.94 11.59
N ILE A 69 9.96 22.15 12.65
CA ILE A 69 9.43 22.57 13.94
C ILE A 69 10.61 22.78 14.92
N LEU A 70 11.79 23.15 14.43
CA LEU A 70 12.79 23.78 15.29
C LEU A 70 12.22 25.15 15.65
N LYS A 71 11.88 25.32 16.94
CA LYS A 71 11.51 26.62 17.51
C LYS A 71 12.53 27.65 17.04
N PRO A 72 12.13 28.89 16.67
CA PRO A 72 13.10 29.94 16.49
C PRO A 72 13.91 30.03 17.78
N THR A 73 15.21 29.76 17.68
CA THR A 73 16.16 30.09 18.72
C THR A 73 16.01 31.59 18.93
N ASN A 74 15.42 31.98 20.06
CA ASN A 74 15.41 33.39 20.46
C ASN A 74 16.87 33.84 20.58
N LEU A 75 17.21 34.84 19.76
CA LEU A 75 18.27 35.86 19.91
C LEU A 75 19.65 35.38 20.36
#